data_AF-A0A132NHG3-F1
#
_entry.id   AF-A0A132NHG3-F1
#
_cell.length_a   1.000
_cell.length_b   1.000
_cell.length_c   1.000
_cell.angle_alpha   90.00
_cell.angle_beta   90.00
_cell.angle_gamma   90.00
#
_symmetry.space_group_name_H-M   'P 1'
#
loop_
_entity.id
_entity.type
_entity.pdbx_description
1 polymer ?
#
loop_
_entity_poly.entity_id
_entity_poly.type
_entity_poly.pdbx_seq_one_letter_code
_entity_poly.pdbx_strand_id
1 'polypeptide(L)'
;DDFRVYRVDRFTQVEHRAEGFERDEGFDLAAFWATRAEGFERSILTAQVTVRLSPAGRRMLPYAVERVAAEEALASAGEPDGQGWVTVRLPVESLDVAYDELLRLGPEAEVLDPPELRARMAEAAARFNALYR
;
A
#
# COMPACT_ATOMS: atom_id res chain seq x y z
N ASP A 1 -8.81 31.30 -4.58
CA ASP A 1 -9.59 30.10 -4.22
C ASP A 1 -8.79 28.86 -4.48
N ASP A 2 -8.92 27.87 -3.59
CA ASP A 2 -8.24 26.58 -3.71
C ASP A 2 -9.28 25.48 -3.91
N PHE A 3 -9.06 24.61 -4.90
CA PHE A 3 -9.94 23.49 -5.19
C PHE A 3 -9.84 22.44 -4.08
N ARG A 4 -10.99 22.03 -3.52
CA ARG A 4 -11.06 21.10 -2.40
C ARG A 4 -11.53 19.72 -2.86
N VAL A 5 -10.95 18.68 -2.26
CA VAL A 5 -11.34 17.28 -2.46
C VAL A 5 -12.03 16.78 -1.20
N TYR A 6 -13.17 16.13 -1.36
CA TYR A 6 -13.94 15.53 -0.27
C TYR A 6 -14.14 14.05 -0.59
N ARG A 7 -14.00 13.17 0.42
CA ARG A 7 -14.39 11.77 0.27
C ARG A 7 -15.91 11.66 0.38
N VAL A 8 -16.52 10.94 -0.56
CA VAL A 8 -17.98 10.79 -0.63
C VAL A 8 -18.53 10.11 0.63
N ASP A 9 -17.80 9.15 1.20
CA ASP A 9 -18.18 8.42 2.42
C ASP A 9 -18.14 9.25 3.71
N ARG A 10 -17.57 10.46 3.67
CA ARG A 10 -17.54 11.39 4.82
C ARG A 10 -18.71 12.36 4.86
N PHE A 11 -19.57 12.39 3.83
CA PHE A 11 -20.77 13.19 3.88
C PHE A 11 -21.81 12.52 4.78
N THR A 12 -22.22 13.23 5.84
CA THR A 12 -23.31 12.79 6.72
C THR A 12 -24.68 13.25 6.23
N GLN A 13 -24.73 14.36 5.50
CA GLN A 13 -25.94 14.96 4.93
C GLN A 13 -25.59 15.81 3.71
N VAL A 14 -26.46 15.79 2.70
CA VAL A 14 -26.38 16.64 1.50
C VAL A 14 -27.76 17.21 1.23
N GLU A 15 -27.85 18.53 1.06
CA GLU A 15 -29.10 19.23 0.76
C GLU A 15 -29.00 19.94 -0.58
N HIS A 16 -30.00 19.75 -1.43
CA HIS A 16 -30.10 20.45 -2.71
C HIS A 16 -30.51 21.91 -2.49
N ARG A 17 -29.80 22.82 -3.16
CA ARG A 17 -30.07 24.26 -3.14
C ARG A 17 -30.64 24.72 -4.49
N ALA A 18 -31.50 25.74 -4.47
CA ALA A 18 -32.08 26.29 -5.69
C ALA A 18 -31.08 27.14 -6.48
N GLU A 19 -30.05 27.64 -5.80
CA GLU A 19 -28.95 28.39 -6.38
C GLU A 19 -28.02 27.48 -7.19
N GLY A 20 -27.81 27.84 -8.45
CA GLY A 20 -26.79 27.21 -9.30
C GLY A 20 -25.40 27.80 -9.10
N PHE A 21 -24.41 27.21 -9.78
CA PHE A 21 -23.08 27.77 -9.92
C PHE A 21 -22.60 27.64 -11.37
N GLU A 22 -21.73 28.55 -11.80
CA GLU A 22 -21.01 28.42 -13.07
C GLU A 22 -19.73 27.63 -12.84
N ARG A 23 -19.51 26.58 -13.64
CA ARG A 23 -18.29 25.79 -13.58
C ARG A 23 -17.13 26.62 -14.14
N ASP A 24 -16.02 26.64 -13.41
CA ASP A 24 -14.76 27.20 -13.92
C ASP A 24 -14.31 26.41 -15.17
N GLU A 25 -14.29 27.07 -16.33
CA GLU A 25 -13.89 26.47 -17.60
C GLU A 25 -12.41 26.10 -17.64
N GLY A 26 -11.57 26.80 -16.86
CA GLY A 26 -10.13 26.52 -16.73
C GLY A 26 -9.83 25.32 -15.83
N PHE A 27 -10.83 24.77 -15.13
CA PHE A 27 -10.64 23.60 -14.28
C PHE A 27 -10.54 22.32 -15.12
N ASP A 28 -9.33 21.82 -15.28
CA ASP A 28 -9.06 20.49 -15.83
C ASP A 28 -9.12 19.43 -14.71
N LEU A 29 -10.24 18.71 -14.65
CA LEU A 29 -10.46 17.65 -13.66
C LEU A 29 -9.43 16.51 -13.78
N ALA A 30 -9.03 16.16 -15.01
CA ALA A 30 -8.12 15.04 -15.25
C ALA A 30 -6.69 15.39 -14.80
N ALA A 31 -6.20 16.57 -15.18
CA ALA A 31 -4.90 17.06 -14.73
C ALA A 31 -4.88 17.27 -13.21
N PHE A 32 -5.95 17.85 -12.66
CA PHE A 32 -6.10 18.05 -11.21
C PHE A 32 -6.05 16.74 -10.43
N TRP A 33 -6.72 15.68 -10.90
CA TRP A 33 -6.66 14.37 -10.28
C TRP A 33 -5.30 13.70 -10.45
N ALA A 34 -4.67 13.79 -11.63
CA ALA A 34 -3.36 13.18 -11.87
C ALA A 34 -2.31 13.71 -10.88
N THR A 35 -2.26 15.03 -10.66
CA THR A 35 -1.32 15.64 -9.69
C THR A 35 -1.64 15.26 -8.24
N ARG A 36 -2.93 15.13 -7.88
CA ARG A 36 -3.31 14.80 -6.49
C ARG A 36 -3.29 13.31 -6.20
N ALA A 37 -3.40 12.44 -7.20
CA ALA A 37 -3.36 10.98 -7.03
C ALA A 37 -2.02 10.56 -6.41
N GLU A 38 -0.89 11.06 -6.91
CA GLU A 38 0.44 10.72 -6.36
C GLU A 38 0.66 11.18 -4.90
N GLY A 39 0.08 12.34 -4.55
CA GLY A 39 0.11 12.84 -3.17
C GLY A 39 -0.85 12.08 -2.26
N PHE A 40 -1.99 11.66 -2.80
CA PHE A 40 -2.99 10.86 -2.08
C PHE A 40 -2.51 9.44 -1.82
N GLU A 41 -1.92 8.78 -2.81
CA GLU A 41 -1.29 7.45 -2.71
C GLU A 41 -0.24 7.44 -1.59
N ARG A 42 0.63 8.45 -1.49
CA ARG A 42 1.56 8.54 -0.34
C ARG A 42 0.86 8.86 0.98
N SER A 43 -0.24 9.62 0.95
CA SER A 43 -0.95 9.99 2.18
C SER A 43 -1.74 8.82 2.81
N ILE A 44 -2.09 7.79 2.02
CA ILE A 44 -2.79 6.61 2.53
C ILE A 44 -1.82 5.64 3.22
N LEU A 45 -0.53 5.64 2.85
CA LEU A 45 0.51 4.79 3.44
C LEU A 45 0.96 5.30 4.81
N THR A 46 0.12 5.10 5.82
CA THR A 46 0.31 5.67 7.16
C THR A 46 1.19 4.83 8.09
N ALA A 47 1.52 3.60 7.70
CA ALA A 47 2.36 2.69 8.47
C ALA A 47 3.54 2.18 7.65
N GLN A 48 4.51 1.56 8.31
CA GLN A 48 5.69 0.97 7.66
C GLN A 48 5.98 -0.39 8.29
N VAL A 49 6.29 -1.37 7.45
CA VAL A 49 6.69 -2.72 7.86
C VAL A 49 8.09 -3.04 7.33
N THR A 50 8.83 -3.86 8.04
CA THR A 50 10.15 -4.34 7.59
C THR A 50 10.03 -5.79 7.14
N VAL A 51 10.39 -6.04 5.89
CA VAL A 51 10.28 -7.37 5.29
C VAL A 51 11.58 -7.77 4.61
N ARG A 52 11.91 -9.06 4.68
CA ARG A 52 12.91 -9.68 3.81
C ARG A 52 12.23 -10.25 2.58
N LEU A 53 12.79 -9.99 1.41
CA LEU A 53 12.29 -10.46 0.13
C LEU A 53 13.35 -11.31 -0.57
N SER A 54 12.93 -12.47 -1.04
CA SER A 54 13.77 -13.29 -1.91
C SER A 54 13.98 -12.62 -3.29
N PRO A 55 14.88 -13.14 -4.14
CA PRO A 55 14.95 -12.70 -5.54
C PRO A 55 13.61 -12.81 -6.29
N ALA A 56 12.79 -13.81 -5.99
CA ALA A 56 11.46 -13.96 -6.59
C ALA A 56 10.46 -12.97 -5.98
N GLY A 57 10.47 -12.80 -4.65
CA GLY A 57 9.63 -11.84 -3.93
C GLY A 57 9.84 -10.42 -4.44
N ARG A 58 11.08 -10.01 -4.70
CA ARG A 58 11.41 -8.71 -5.33
C ARG A 58 10.74 -8.51 -6.69
N ARG A 59 10.67 -9.55 -7.52
CA ARG A 59 10.02 -9.47 -8.84
C ARG A 59 8.49 -9.47 -8.72
N MET A 60 7.95 -10.09 -7.68
CA MET A 60 6.50 -10.17 -7.44
C MET A 60 5.94 -8.93 -6.73
N LEU A 61 6.75 -8.23 -5.95
CA LEU A 61 6.32 -7.10 -5.12
C LEU A 61 5.50 -6.05 -5.89
N PRO A 62 5.90 -5.59 -7.10
CA PRO A 62 5.12 -4.58 -7.85
C PRO A 62 3.71 -5.03 -8.27
N TYR A 63 3.42 -6.33 -8.18
CA TYR A 63 2.11 -6.91 -8.48
C TYR A 63 1.30 -7.26 -7.22
N ALA A 64 1.91 -7.17 -6.04
CA ALA A 64 1.30 -7.56 -4.77
C ALA A 64 0.79 -6.35 -3.96
N VAL A 65 1.48 -5.20 -4.08
CA VAL A 65 1.23 -3.96 -3.34
C VAL A 65 1.01 -2.78 -4.31
N GLU A 66 0.61 -1.62 -3.77
CA GLU A 66 0.56 -0.38 -4.55
C GLU A 66 1.90 -0.02 -5.19
N ARG A 67 1.86 0.51 -6.42
CA ARG A 67 3.06 0.80 -7.22
C ARG A 67 4.06 1.70 -6.49
N VAL A 68 3.58 2.79 -5.87
CA VAL A 68 4.42 3.71 -5.11
C VAL A 68 5.07 3.01 -3.92
N ALA A 69 4.32 2.17 -3.20
CA ALA A 69 4.86 1.40 -2.08
C ALA A 69 5.95 0.41 -2.52
N ALA A 70 5.77 -0.27 -3.66
CA ALA A 70 6.79 -1.15 -4.22
C ALA A 70 8.06 -0.40 -4.63
N GLU A 71 7.91 0.74 -5.30
CA GLU A 71 9.03 1.59 -5.72
C GLU A 71 9.84 2.07 -4.51
N GLU A 72 9.18 2.62 -3.49
CA GLU A 72 9.82 3.08 -2.24
C GLU A 72 10.50 1.92 -1.48
N ALA A 73 9.83 0.77 -1.39
CA ALA A 73 10.40 -0.40 -0.73
C ALA A 73 11.67 -0.88 -1.43
N LEU A 74 11.64 -1.05 -2.75
CA LEU A 74 12.78 -1.52 -3.52
C LEU A 74 13.94 -0.51 -3.50
N ALA A 75 13.65 0.80 -3.48
CA ALA A 75 14.67 1.83 -3.31
C ALA A 75 15.33 1.80 -1.92
N SER A 76 14.64 1.27 -0.91
CA SER A 76 15.17 1.12 0.45
C SER A 76 15.99 -0.16 0.69
N ALA A 77 16.13 -1.02 -0.34
CA ALA A 77 16.78 -2.31 -0.20
C ALA A 77 18.25 -2.19 0.23
N GLY A 78 18.61 -2.94 1.28
CA GLY A 78 20.00 -3.14 1.66
C GLY A 78 20.74 -4.12 0.74
N GLU A 79 22.01 -4.36 1.05
CA GLU A 79 22.80 -5.38 0.36
C GLU A 79 22.17 -6.77 0.49
N PRO A 80 22.13 -7.57 -0.59
CA PRO A 80 21.65 -8.94 -0.52
C PRO A 80 22.51 -9.80 0.39
N ASP A 81 21.88 -10.72 1.12
CA ASP A 81 22.59 -11.74 1.87
C ASP A 81 23.15 -12.86 0.96
N GLY A 82 23.78 -13.88 1.56
CA GLY A 82 24.35 -15.01 0.83
C GLY A 82 23.35 -15.85 0.02
N GLN A 83 22.04 -15.64 0.21
CA GLN A 83 20.96 -16.28 -0.53
C GLN A 83 20.26 -15.31 -1.50
N GLY A 84 20.73 -14.07 -1.60
CA GLY A 84 20.17 -13.04 -2.47
C GLY A 84 18.89 -12.39 -1.93
N TRP A 85 18.56 -12.62 -0.65
CA TRP A 85 17.45 -11.93 0.01
C TRP A 85 17.88 -10.52 0.43
N VAL A 86 16.96 -9.57 0.33
CA VAL A 86 17.18 -8.18 0.78
C VAL A 86 16.17 -7.81 1.84
N THR A 87 16.56 -6.92 2.74
CA THR A 87 15.63 -6.28 3.69
C THR A 87 15.17 -4.95 3.12
N VAL A 88 13.87 -4.70 3.13
CA VAL A 88 13.23 -3.45 2.68
C VAL A 88 12.29 -2.91 3.75
N ARG A 89 12.06 -1.59 3.70
CA ARG A 89 10.99 -0.91 4.43
C ARG A 89 9.82 -0.69 3.47
N LEU A 90 8.73 -1.41 3.69
CA LEU A 90 7.53 -1.32 2.88
C LEU A 90 6.53 -0.36 3.56
N PRO A 91 6.25 0.81 2.97
CA PRO A 91 5.14 1.63 3.42
C PRO A 91 3.81 0.95 3.08
N VAL A 92 2.85 0.98 4.01
CA VAL A 92 1.55 0.28 3.90
C VAL A 92 0.44 1.16 4.47
N GLU A 93 -0.78 0.98 4.00
CA GLU A 93 -1.93 1.70 4.56
C GLU A 93 -2.16 1.34 6.04
N SER A 94 -2.13 0.04 6.34
CA SER A 94 -2.33 -0.52 7.68
C SER A 94 -1.72 -1.91 7.77
N LEU A 95 -1.63 -2.46 8.98
CA LEU A 95 -1.14 -3.84 9.18
C LEU A 95 -2.11 -4.89 8.61
N ASP A 96 -3.40 -4.59 8.51
CA ASP A 96 -4.38 -5.49 7.90
C ASP A 96 -4.20 -5.58 6.38
N VAL A 97 -4.01 -4.43 5.72
CA VAL A 97 -3.68 -4.38 4.29
C VAL A 97 -2.34 -5.08 4.03
N ALA A 98 -1.32 -4.79 4.85
CA ALA A 98 -0.01 -5.43 4.74
C ALA A 98 -0.09 -6.95 4.86
N TYR A 99 -0.93 -7.46 5.78
CA TYR A 99 -1.15 -8.90 5.94
C TYR A 99 -1.68 -9.54 4.65
N ASP A 100 -2.72 -8.97 4.05
CA ASP A 100 -3.35 -9.51 2.84
C ASP A 100 -2.42 -9.42 1.62
N GLU A 101 -1.69 -8.32 1.48
CA GLU A 101 -0.75 -8.12 0.37
C GLU A 101 0.45 -9.05 0.46
N LEU A 102 1.06 -9.17 1.65
CA LEU A 102 2.25 -10.00 1.85
C LEU A 102 1.93 -11.50 1.75
N LEU A 103 0.70 -11.94 2.07
CA LEU A 103 0.28 -13.31 1.80
C LEU A 103 0.30 -13.68 0.30
N ARG A 104 0.09 -12.71 -0.60
CA ARG A 104 0.16 -12.94 -2.06
C ARG A 104 1.58 -13.26 -2.54
N LEU A 105 2.59 -12.88 -1.77
CA LEU A 105 4.00 -13.22 -2.05
C LEU A 105 4.35 -14.63 -1.59
N GLY A 106 3.49 -15.29 -0.81
CA GLY A 106 3.70 -16.64 -0.32
C GLY A 106 5.01 -16.77 0.46
N PRO A 107 5.82 -17.83 0.23
CA PRO A 107 7.08 -18.05 0.95
C PRO A 107 8.23 -17.15 0.50
N GLU A 108 7.98 -16.21 -0.43
CA GLU A 108 9.01 -15.32 -0.97
C GLU A 108 9.18 -14.01 -0.19
N ALA A 109 8.41 -13.85 0.90
CA ALA A 109 8.48 -12.72 1.82
C ALA A 109 8.48 -13.19 3.29
N GLU A 110 9.34 -12.59 4.10
CA GLU A 110 9.39 -12.79 5.56
C GLU A 110 9.19 -11.44 6.26
N VAL A 111 8.20 -11.34 7.15
CA VAL A 111 8.00 -10.15 7.98
C VAL A 111 8.96 -10.18 9.17
N LEU A 112 9.70 -9.09 9.35
CA LEU A 112 10.58 -8.89 10.50
C LEU A 112 9.95 -7.99 11.56
N ASP A 113 9.26 -6.92 11.13
CA ASP A 113 8.65 -5.91 11.99
C ASP A 113 7.38 -5.35 11.32
N PRO A 114 6.31 -5.01 12.08
CA PRO A 114 6.19 -5.12 13.53
C PRO A 114 5.91 -6.56 14.02
N PRO A 115 6.20 -6.89 15.30
CA PRO A 115 6.06 -8.24 15.82
C PRO A 115 4.62 -8.78 15.75
N GLU A 116 3.61 -7.91 15.81
CA GLU A 116 2.20 -8.27 15.67
C GLU A 116 1.90 -8.81 14.26
N LEU A 117 2.41 -8.15 13.22
CA LEU A 117 2.24 -8.62 11.84
C LEU A 117 3.04 -9.92 11.61
N ARG A 118 4.26 -10.00 12.16
CA ARG A 118 5.06 -11.23 12.10
C ARG A 118 4.35 -12.42 12.73
N ALA A 119 3.71 -12.23 13.89
CA ALA A 119 2.93 -13.27 14.55
C ALA A 119 1.77 -13.75 13.67
N ARG A 120 1.00 -12.82 13.09
CA ARG A 120 -0.11 -13.15 12.16
C ARG A 120 0.36 -13.93 10.93
N MET A 121 1.51 -13.58 10.37
CA MET A 121 2.09 -14.31 9.23
C MET A 121 2.53 -15.71 9.62
N ALA A 122 3.12 -15.89 10.81
CA ALA A 122 3.51 -17.20 11.31
C ALA A 122 2.29 -18.12 11.52
N GLU A 123 1.19 -17.59 12.06
CA GLU A 123 -0.07 -18.31 12.18
C GLU A 123 -0.62 -18.71 10.80
N ALA A 124 -0.61 -17.80 9.83
CA ALA A 124 -1.06 -18.10 8.47
C ALA A 124 -0.23 -19.20 7.81
N ALA A 125 1.10 -19.16 7.95
CA ALA A 125 2.00 -20.18 7.45
C ALA A 125 1.72 -21.56 8.10
N ALA A 126 1.46 -21.58 9.41
CA ALA A 126 1.08 -22.81 10.10
C ALA A 126 -0.25 -23.39 9.57
N ARG A 127 -1.26 -22.53 9.33
CA ARG A 127 -2.54 -22.94 8.72
C ARG A 127 -2.36 -23.48 7.31
N PHE A 128 -1.59 -22.80 6.46
CA PHE A 128 -1.30 -23.29 5.10
C PHE A 128 -0.60 -24.65 5.13
N ASN A 129 0.42 -24.80 5.97
CA ASN A 129 1.11 -26.06 6.13
C ASN A 129 0.18 -27.19 6.60
N ALA A 130 -0.83 -26.90 7.43
CA ALA A 130 -1.81 -27.90 7.87
C ALA A 130 -2.78 -28.34 6.76
N LEU A 131 -3.00 -27.54 5.70
CA LEU A 131 -3.88 -27.91 4.58
C LEU A 131 -3.24 -28.90 3.61
N TYR A 132 -1.91 -28.92 3.53
CA TYR A 132 -1.15 -29.71 2.55
C TYR A 132 -0.34 -30.85 3.18
N ARG A 133 -0.58 -31.14 4.47
CA ARG A 133 0.07 -32.22 5.21
C ARG A 133 -0.85 -33.41 5.42
#